data_AF-A0A928M9T9-F1
#
_entry.id   AF-A0A928M9T9-F1
#
_cell.length_a   1.000
_cell.length_b   1.000
_cell.length_c   1.000
_cell.angle_alpha   90.00
_cell.angle_beta   90.00
_cell.angle_gamma   90.00
#
_symmetry.space_group_name_H-M   'P 1'
#
loop_
_entity.id
_entity.type
_entity.pdbx_description
1 polymer ?
#
loop_
_entity_poly.entity_id
_entity_poly.type
_entity_poly.pdbx_seq_one_letter_code
_entity_poly.pdbx_strand_id
1 'polypeptide(L)'
;MLFRQNSIPLDYSRLCNQTVTVYHKDGDKFTQTTYHNAFLDFRKNQTVDRTGSKESNSFLLVLPGAVQAVFVGDKVLLGKGPEIATQEAWRDFIPAKVPGLVVVDYVDPKYWNGQLVHTEAGG
;
A
#
# COMPACT_ATOMS: atom_id res chain seq x y z
N MET A 1 -3.14 18.29 -38.06
CA MET A 1 -2.60 17.17 -37.26
C MET A 1 -2.39 17.69 -35.84
N LEU A 2 -3.34 17.41 -34.93
CA LEU A 2 -3.26 17.86 -33.54
C LEU A 2 -2.48 16.83 -32.74
N PHE A 3 -1.34 17.23 -32.17
CA PHE A 3 -0.60 16.42 -31.22
C PHE A 3 -1.44 16.26 -29.95
N ARG A 4 -2.05 15.09 -29.75
CA ARG A 4 -2.62 14.70 -28.46
C ARG A 4 -1.46 14.68 -27.46
N GLN A 5 -1.47 15.58 -26.47
CA GLN A 5 -0.63 15.43 -25.30
C GLN A 5 -0.98 14.09 -24.65
N ASN A 6 -0.07 13.13 -24.76
CA ASN A 6 -0.21 11.78 -24.21
C ASN A 6 0.10 11.75 -22.69
N SER A 7 0.00 12.90 -22.01
CA SER A 7 0.32 13.03 -20.59
C SER A 7 -0.83 12.53 -19.74
N ILE A 8 -0.49 11.74 -18.71
CA ILE A 8 -1.43 11.26 -17.69
C ILE A 8 -2.11 12.50 -17.06
N PRO A 9 -3.45 12.55 -17.00
CA PRO A 9 -4.17 13.74 -16.51
C PRO A 9 -4.12 13.91 -14.99
N LEU A 10 -3.62 12.90 -14.26
CA LEU A 10 -3.53 12.88 -12.80
C LEU A 10 -2.20 13.47 -12.32
N ASP A 11 -2.28 14.51 -11.48
CA ASP A 11 -1.14 15.05 -10.75
C ASP A 11 -1.05 14.41 -9.37
N TYR A 12 -0.16 13.43 -9.22
CA TYR A 12 0.07 12.75 -7.95
C TYR A 12 0.90 13.56 -6.96
N SER A 13 1.57 14.65 -7.38
CA SER A 13 2.51 15.39 -6.53
C SER A 13 1.85 16.00 -5.29
N ARG A 14 0.57 16.35 -5.38
CA ARG A 14 -0.21 16.93 -4.27
C ARG A 14 -0.89 15.89 -3.39
N LEU A 15 -1.21 14.72 -3.94
CA LEU A 15 -1.92 13.66 -3.23
C LEU A 15 -0.96 12.66 -2.58
N CYS A 16 0.08 12.26 -3.31
CA CYS A 16 1.02 11.22 -2.92
C CYS A 16 2.34 11.85 -2.46
N ASN A 17 2.37 12.34 -1.21
CA ASN A 17 3.51 13.02 -0.60
C ASN A 17 4.08 12.29 0.63
N GLN A 18 3.60 11.08 0.88
CA GLN A 18 4.01 10.29 2.03
C GLN A 18 5.11 9.30 1.65
N THR A 19 5.94 8.98 2.62
CA THR A 19 6.85 7.83 2.52
C THR A 19 6.15 6.60 3.06
N VAL A 20 6.20 5.48 2.36
CA VAL A 20 5.71 4.17 2.81
C VAL A 20 6.73 3.09 2.49
N THR A 21 6.78 2.04 3.31
CA THR A 21 7.58 0.84 3.02
C THR A 21 6.64 -0.32 2.76
N VAL A 22 6.77 -0.93 1.58
CA VAL A 22 6.08 -2.17 1.19
C VAL A 22 7.02 -3.33 1.43
N TYR A 23 6.53 -4.36 2.12
CA TYR A 23 7.20 -5.61 2.38
C TYR A 23 6.51 -6.71 1.60
N HIS A 24 7.28 -7.38 0.76
CA HIS A 24 6.81 -8.46 -0.08
C HIS A 24 7.55 -9.75 0.27
N LYS A 25 6.81 -10.86 0.22
CA LYS A 25 7.33 -12.20 0.42
C LYS A 25 7.00 -13.06 -0.79
N ASP A 26 8.03 -13.56 -1.45
CA ASP A 26 7.93 -14.50 -2.56
C ASP A 26 8.66 -15.79 -2.18
N GLY A 27 7.91 -16.84 -1.83
CA GLY A 27 8.49 -18.05 -1.24
C GLY A 27 9.27 -17.73 0.05
N ASP A 28 10.58 -17.98 0.04
CA ASP A 28 11.50 -17.70 1.15
C ASP A 28 12.26 -16.37 0.98
N LYS A 29 11.96 -15.61 -0.08
CA LYS A 29 12.59 -14.31 -0.35
C LYS A 29 11.76 -13.20 0.27
N PHE A 30 12.42 -12.33 1.03
CA PHE A 30 11.85 -11.11 1.59
C PHE A 30 12.43 -9.90 0.87
N THR A 31 11.57 -9.00 0.43
CA THR A 31 11.98 -7.73 -0.16
C THR A 31 11.24 -6.58 0.50
N GLN A 32 11.94 -5.47 0.71
CA GLN A 32 11.36 -4.24 1.20
C GLN A 32 11.65 -3.12 0.22
N THR A 33 10.64 -2.34 -0.13
CA THR A 33 10.79 -1.19 -1.02
C THR A 33 10.16 0.04 -0.38
N THR A 34 10.96 1.11 -0.25
CA THR A 34 10.48 2.40 0.26
C THR A 34 10.08 3.29 -0.91
N TYR A 35 8.83 3.74 -0.90
CA TYR A 35 8.28 4.70 -1.85
C TYR A 35 8.16 6.06 -1.18
N HIS A 36 8.57 7.12 -1.88
CA HIS A 36 8.53 8.50 -1.37
C HIS A 36 7.36 9.32 -1.90
N ASN A 37 6.56 8.72 -2.78
CA ASN A 37 5.46 9.32 -3.51
C ASN A 37 4.22 8.45 -3.35
N ALA A 38 3.80 8.18 -2.11
CA ALA A 38 2.63 7.37 -1.81
C ALA A 38 1.54 8.17 -1.09
N PHE A 39 0.33 7.64 -1.12
CA PHE A 39 -0.77 8.05 -0.25
C PHE A 39 -1.25 6.82 0.52
N LEU A 40 -1.21 6.88 1.83
CA LEU A 40 -1.72 5.87 2.75
C LEU A 40 -2.64 6.55 3.75
N ASP A 41 -3.92 6.17 3.72
CA ASP A 41 -4.92 6.67 4.65
C ASP A 41 -5.59 5.53 5.40
N PHE A 42 -5.84 5.75 6.69
CA PHE A 42 -6.48 4.77 7.56
C PHE A 42 -7.92 5.20 7.79
N ARG A 43 -8.85 4.43 7.25
CA ARG A 43 -10.26 4.68 7.46
C ARG A 43 -10.68 4.00 8.76
N LYS A 44 -10.90 4.80 9.80
CA LYS A 44 -11.50 4.32 11.05
C LYS A 44 -12.98 4.03 10.82
N ASN A 45 -13.34 2.76 10.66
CA ASN A 45 -14.72 2.33 10.79
C ASN A 45 -14.95 1.90 12.25
N GLN A 46 -15.60 2.76 13.04
CA GLN A 46 -16.12 2.35 14.35
C GLN A 46 -17.38 1.50 14.13
N THR A 47 -17.24 0.18 14.18
CA THR A 47 -18.39 -0.72 14.32
C THR A 47 -18.57 -1.04 15.80
N VAL A 48 -19.73 -0.69 16.34
CA VAL A 48 -20.10 -1.01 17.73
C VAL A 48 -20.84 -2.34 17.77
N ASP A 49 -20.15 -3.40 18.14
CA ASP A 49 -20.76 -4.71 18.39
C ASP A 49 -21.15 -4.85 19.88
N ARG A 50 -22.10 -5.75 20.18
CA ARG A 50 -22.64 -5.98 21.54
C ARG A 50 -21.60 -6.44 22.59
N THR A 51 -20.36 -6.73 22.18
CA THR A 51 -19.28 -7.26 23.03
C THR A 51 -18.10 -6.30 23.25
N GLY A 52 -18.19 -5.06 22.78
CA GLY A 52 -17.09 -4.10 22.83
C GLY A 52 -16.35 -4.02 21.50
N SER A 53 -15.97 -2.79 21.14
CA SER A 53 -15.53 -2.35 19.82
C SER A 53 -14.48 -3.25 19.18
N LYS A 54 -14.73 -3.72 17.95
CA LYS A 54 -13.71 -4.27 17.08
C LYS A 54 -13.26 -3.17 16.11
N GLU A 55 -12.03 -2.68 16.26
CA GLU A 55 -11.44 -1.76 15.28
C GLU A 55 -11.20 -2.52 13.98
N SER A 56 -12.01 -2.24 12.95
CA SER A 56 -11.69 -2.62 11.58
C SER A 56 -10.74 -1.56 11.03
N ASN A 57 -9.45 -1.85 11.00
CA ASN A 57 -8.42 -0.97 10.47
C ASN A 57 -8.41 -1.01 8.94
N SER A 58 -9.49 -0.55 8.33
CA SER A 58 -9.53 -0.43 6.88
C SER A 58 -8.55 0.65 6.40
N PHE A 59 -7.87 0.44 5.28
CA PHE A 59 -6.96 1.43 4.70
C PHE A 59 -7.08 1.57 3.19
N LEU A 60 -6.58 2.69 2.66
CA LEU A 60 -6.37 2.93 1.24
C LEU A 60 -4.91 3.29 1.01
N LEU A 61 -4.23 2.50 0.18
CA LEU A 61 -2.93 2.80 -0.38
C LEU A 61 -3.06 3.17 -1.86
N VAL A 62 -2.37 4.23 -2.27
CA VAL A 62 -2.18 4.62 -3.67
C VAL A 62 -0.68 4.72 -3.95
N LEU A 63 -0.22 3.93 -4.92
CA LEU A 63 1.17 3.95 -5.42
C LEU A 63 1.18 4.34 -6.91
N PRO A 64 1.56 5.58 -7.24
CA PRO A 64 1.80 6.01 -8.61
C PRO A 64 2.98 5.26 -9.23
N GLY A 65 2.84 4.86 -10.49
CA GLY A 65 3.91 4.18 -11.21
C GLY A 65 3.40 3.39 -12.42
N ALA A 66 4.32 3.09 -13.34
CA ALA A 66 4.05 2.30 -14.53
C ALA A 66 4.14 0.77 -14.29
N VAL A 67 4.40 0.36 -13.05
CA VAL A 67 4.58 -1.04 -12.64
C VAL A 67 3.78 -1.30 -11.37
N GLN A 68 3.18 -2.48 -11.26
CA GLN A 68 2.48 -2.91 -10.06
C GLN A 68 3.50 -3.20 -8.96
N ALA A 69 3.46 -2.36 -7.92
CA ALA A 69 4.45 -2.32 -6.84
C ALA A 69 4.00 -3.07 -5.57
N VAL A 70 2.75 -3.52 -5.53
CA VAL A 70 2.11 -4.10 -4.35
C VAL A 70 1.22 -5.26 -4.75
N PHE A 71 1.20 -6.30 -3.92
CA PHE A 71 0.49 -7.56 -4.12
C PHE A 71 -0.32 -7.93 -2.87
N VAL A 72 -1.31 -8.81 -3.04
CA VAL A 72 -2.07 -9.36 -1.91
C VAL A 72 -1.14 -10.10 -0.96
N GLY A 73 -1.30 -9.87 0.33
CA GLY A 73 -0.44 -10.40 1.40
C GLY A 73 0.78 -9.54 1.72
N ASP A 74 1.07 -8.51 0.91
CA ASP A 74 2.12 -7.55 1.24
C ASP A 74 1.77 -6.80 2.53
N LYS A 75 2.82 -6.43 3.26
CA LYS A 75 2.68 -5.62 4.46
C LYS A 75 3.11 -4.20 4.15
N VAL A 76 2.41 -3.21 4.67
CA VAL A 76 2.67 -1.80 4.36
C VAL A 76 2.77 -1.01 5.66
N LEU A 77 3.85 -0.24 5.79
CA LEU A 77 4.08 0.63 6.94
C LEU A 77 4.27 2.07 6.47
N LEU A 78 3.67 3.02 7.18
CA LEU A 78 3.93 4.45 6.98
C LEU A 78 5.38 4.77 7.40
N GLY A 79 6.10 5.50 6.56
CA GLY A 79 7.50 5.88 6.75
C GLY A 79 8.49 4.81 6.27
N LYS A 80 9.76 5.02 6.64
CA LYS A 80 10.81 4.02 6.46
C LYS A 80 10.70 3.00 7.59
N GLY A 81 10.50 1.73 7.25
CA GLY A 81 10.42 0.68 8.26
C GLY A 81 11.68 -0.18 8.39
N PRO A 82 11.68 -1.14 9.34
CA PRO A 82 12.83 -1.97 9.67
C PRO A 82 13.12 -3.03 8.60
N GLU A 83 14.37 -3.49 8.55
CA GLU A 83 14.72 -4.64 7.70
C GLU A 83 14.10 -5.94 8.20
N ILE A 84 13.40 -6.66 7.30
CA ILE A 84 12.81 -7.96 7.55
C ILE A 84 13.43 -8.97 6.57
N ALA A 85 14.34 -9.80 7.07
CA ALA A 85 15.10 -10.76 6.26
C ALA A 85 14.86 -12.23 6.62
N THR A 86 14.12 -12.52 7.69
CA THR A 86 13.87 -13.90 8.17
C THR A 86 12.38 -14.22 8.26
N GLN A 87 12.07 -15.51 8.19
CA GLN A 87 10.71 -16.03 8.33
C GLN A 87 10.12 -15.70 9.70
N GLU A 88 10.92 -15.78 10.76
CA GLU A 88 10.52 -15.46 12.13
C GLU A 88 10.18 -13.98 12.24
N ALA A 89 11.05 -13.09 11.73
CA ALA A 89 10.81 -11.65 11.72
C ALA A 89 9.56 -11.31 10.91
N TRP A 90 9.35 -11.95 9.75
CA TRP A 90 8.12 -11.77 8.96
C TRP A 90 6.88 -12.18 9.74
N ARG A 91 6.90 -13.33 10.44
CA ARG A 91 5.76 -13.82 11.23
C ARG A 91 5.43 -12.92 12.42
N ASP A 92 6.44 -12.29 13.02
CA ASP A 92 6.26 -11.35 14.13
C ASP A 92 5.89 -9.93 13.68
N PHE A 93 6.16 -9.58 12.43
CA PHE A 93 5.81 -8.29 11.84
C PHE A 93 4.33 -8.25 11.44
N ILE A 94 3.42 -8.18 12.42
CA ILE A 94 1.96 -8.22 12.21
C ILE A 94 1.25 -6.98 12.78
N PRO A 95 0.06 -6.60 12.27
CA PRO A 95 -0.66 -5.41 12.72
C PRO A 95 -0.91 -5.35 14.24
N ALA A 96 -1.13 -6.51 14.87
CA ALA A 96 -1.33 -6.60 16.32
C ALA A 96 -0.08 -6.25 17.16
N LYS A 97 1.11 -6.29 16.57
CA LYS A 97 2.39 -6.01 17.24
C LYS A 97 3.03 -4.70 16.78
N VAL A 98 2.71 -4.23 15.57
CA VAL A 98 3.33 -3.06 14.94
C VAL A 98 2.23 -2.04 14.60
N PRO A 99 2.06 -0.98 15.41
CA PRO A 99 1.09 0.07 15.13
C PRO A 99 1.31 0.70 13.75
N GLY A 100 0.24 0.87 13.00
CA GLY A 100 0.28 1.43 11.64
C GLY A 100 0.73 0.46 10.55
N LEU A 101 1.05 -0.79 10.89
CA LEU A 101 1.27 -1.85 9.90
C LEU A 101 -0.07 -2.39 9.42
N VAL A 102 -0.23 -2.52 8.10
CA VAL A 102 -1.41 -3.12 7.46
C VAL A 102 -1.00 -4.25 6.53
N VAL A 103 -1.95 -5.13 6.23
CA VAL A 103 -1.78 -6.24 5.28
C VAL A 103 -2.73 -6.00 4.11
N VAL A 104 -2.22 -6.15 2.89
CA VAL A 104 -2.99 -5.93 1.66
C VAL A 104 -3.89 -7.12 1.39
N ASP A 105 -5.21 -6.89 1.37
CA ASP A 105 -6.21 -7.91 1.03
C ASP A 105 -6.67 -7.81 -0.43
N TYR A 106 -6.64 -6.61 -1.03
CA TYR A 106 -6.94 -6.40 -2.44
C TYR A 106 -5.96 -5.46 -3.13
N VAL A 107 -5.80 -5.65 -4.43
CA VAL A 107 -5.02 -4.78 -5.31
C VAL A 107 -5.80 -4.49 -6.58
N ASP A 108 -5.83 -3.22 -6.97
CA ASP A 108 -6.58 -2.70 -8.12
C ASP A 108 -5.69 -1.78 -8.98
N PRO A 109 -5.04 -2.32 -10.02
CA PRO A 109 -4.23 -1.54 -10.96
C PRO A 109 -5.10 -0.61 -11.82
N LYS A 110 -4.73 0.67 -11.91
CA LYS A 110 -5.46 1.68 -12.69
C LYS A 110 -4.72 2.03 -13.97
N TYR A 111 -5.45 2.04 -15.07
CA TYR A 111 -4.89 2.25 -16.41
C TYR A 111 -5.41 3.52 -17.06
N TRP A 112 -4.54 4.20 -17.79
CA TRP A 112 -4.86 5.30 -18.70
C TRP A 112 -4.30 4.99 -20.09
N ASN A 113 -5.13 5.04 -21.13
CA ASN A 113 -4.73 4.66 -22.49
C ASN A 113 -4.02 3.29 -22.57
N GLY A 114 -4.44 2.33 -21.75
CA GLY A 114 -3.84 0.99 -21.69
C GLY A 114 -2.51 0.90 -20.93
N GLN A 115 -2.01 2.00 -20.38
CA GLN A 115 -0.79 2.03 -19.56
C GLN A 115 -1.15 2.10 -18.08
N LEU A 116 -0.48 1.30 -17.25
CA LEU A 116 -0.60 1.40 -15.80
C LEU A 116 -0.11 2.78 -15.36
N VAL A 117 -0.91 3.48 -14.55
CA VAL A 117 -0.56 4.81 -14.04
C VAL A 117 -0.41 4.86 -12.53
N HIS A 118 -1.19 4.04 -11.82
CA HIS A 118 -1.06 3.83 -10.38
C HIS A 118 -1.72 2.53 -9.98
N THR A 119 -1.43 2.08 -8.77
CA THR A 119 -2.08 0.94 -8.14
C THR A 119 -2.78 1.39 -6.87
N GLU A 120 -4.04 1.01 -6.70
CA GLU A 120 -4.77 1.13 -5.44
C GLU A 120 -4.72 -0.20 -4.70
N ALA A 121 -4.59 -0.17 -3.38
CA ALA A 121 -4.61 -1.36 -2.54
C ALA A 121 -5.28 -1.07 -1.19
N GLY A 122 -5.79 -2.10 -0.54
CA GLY A 122 -6.42 -1.97 0.77
C GLY A 122 -6.66 -3.31 1.43
N GLY A 123 -7.26 -3.24 2.62
CA GLY A 123 -7.57 -4.32 3.56
C GLY A 123 -8.17 -3.73 4.82
#